data_AF-A0A961MT40-F1
#
_entry.id   AF-A0A961MT40-F1
#
_cell.length_a   1.000
_cell.length_b   1.000
_cell.length_c   1.000
_cell.angle_alpha   90.00
_cell.angle_beta   90.00
_cell.angle_gamma   90.00
#
_symmetry.space_group_name_H-M   'P 1'
#
loop_
_entity.id
_entity.type
_entity.pdbx_description
1 polymer ?
#
loop_
_entity_poly.entity_id
_entity_poly.type
_entity_poly.pdbx_seq_one_letter_code
_entity_poly.pdbx_strand_id
1 'polypeptide(L)'
;GGLIASPEKFVMDCEVLQMIQRYFEPATFATTPEDIALDAVKQVGAGGHYFGCEHTQARYTTAFYNPIVSDWRNFEAWAADGAVESPERAHRIYRDIVDTFEAPAMDDAVREELAAFVARRKSEGGAPTDF
;
A
#
# COMPACT_ATOMS: atom_id res chain seq x y z
N GLY A 1 20.10 12.99 -3.64
CA GLY A 1 19.12 12.05 -4.20
C GLY A 1 17.91 12.83 -4.68
N GLY A 2 17.28 12.42 -5.77
CA GLY A 2 16.18 13.17 -6.43
C GLY A 2 16.34 13.36 -7.94
N LEU A 3 17.37 12.76 -8.55
CA LEU A 3 17.65 12.90 -9.99
C LEU A 3 16.82 11.96 -10.87
N ILE A 4 16.17 10.96 -10.27
CA ILE A 4 15.39 9.94 -10.98
C ILE A 4 14.08 9.73 -10.22
N ALA A 5 12.97 9.71 -10.97
CA ALA A 5 11.69 9.21 -10.50
C ALA A 5 11.47 7.82 -11.14
N SER A 6 11.31 6.79 -10.31
CA SER A 6 10.97 5.43 -10.75
C SER A 6 9.57 5.07 -10.26
N PRO A 7 8.64 4.72 -11.18
CA PRO A 7 7.30 4.25 -10.81
C PRO A 7 7.32 3.00 -9.92
N GLU A 8 8.23 2.06 -10.20
CA GLU A 8 8.41 0.84 -9.39
C GLU A 8 8.82 1.19 -7.96
N LYS A 9 9.80 2.10 -7.83
CA LYS A 9 10.23 2.59 -6.52
C LYS A 9 9.11 3.32 -5.79
N PHE A 10 8.29 4.08 -6.49
CA PHE A 10 7.14 4.76 -5.90
C PHE A 10 6.14 3.75 -5.32
N VAL A 11 5.80 2.69 -6.05
CA VAL A 11 4.91 1.63 -5.54
C VAL A 11 5.53 0.93 -4.31
N MET A 12 6.83 0.61 -4.36
CA MET A 12 7.53 0.02 -3.21
C MET A 12 7.54 0.97 -2.00
N ASP A 13 7.69 2.28 -2.21
CA ASP A 13 7.61 3.27 -1.15
C ASP A 13 6.20 3.37 -0.57
N CYS A 14 5.16 3.27 -1.39
CA CYS A 14 3.78 3.19 -0.91
C CYS A 14 3.55 1.98 0.00
N GLU A 15 4.13 0.81 -0.29
CA GLU A 15 4.06 -0.35 0.62
C GLU A 15 4.72 -0.04 1.97
N VAL A 16 5.93 0.52 1.97
CA VAL A 16 6.62 0.89 3.21
C VAL A 16 5.80 1.92 4.01
N LEU A 17 5.21 2.90 3.34
CA LEU A 17 4.33 3.89 3.98
C LEU A 17 3.08 3.25 4.59
N GLN A 18 2.49 2.24 3.94
CA GLN A 18 1.36 1.50 4.51
C GLN A 18 1.78 0.65 5.71
N MET A 19 2.96 0.01 5.68
CA MET A 19 3.50 -0.70 6.84
C MET A 19 3.73 0.24 8.03
N ILE A 20 4.25 1.45 7.78
CA ILE A 20 4.42 2.47 8.81
C ILE A 20 3.07 2.91 9.38
N GLN A 21 2.07 3.17 8.53
CA GLN A 21 0.71 3.48 8.99
C GLN A 21 0.16 2.36 9.87
N ARG A 22 0.29 1.11 9.43
CA ARG A 22 -0.15 -0.08 10.16
C ARG A 22 0.54 -0.23 11.52
N TYR A 23 1.81 0.17 11.61
CA TYR A 23 2.57 0.18 12.86
C TYR A 23 1.99 1.16 13.89
N PHE A 24 1.33 2.23 13.45
CA PHE A 24 0.66 3.21 14.29
C PHE A 24 -0.83 2.93 14.55
N GLU A 25 -1.34 1.78 14.15
CA GLU A 25 -2.71 1.36 14.47
C GLU A 25 -2.78 0.65 15.82
N PRO A 26 -3.88 0.79 16.60
CA PRO A 26 -4.02 0.13 17.90
C PRO A 26 -3.75 -1.38 17.88
N ALA A 27 -4.00 -2.06 16.76
CA ALA A 27 -3.74 -3.49 16.61
C ALA A 27 -2.25 -3.90 16.82
N THR A 28 -1.30 -2.96 16.85
CA THR A 28 0.13 -3.26 17.13
C THR A 28 0.58 -2.91 18.54
N PHE A 29 -0.17 -2.08 19.28
CA PHE A 29 0.28 -1.56 20.59
C PHE A 29 -0.80 -1.55 21.68
N ALA A 30 -2.06 -1.79 21.34
CA ALA A 30 -3.14 -1.88 22.31
C ALA A 30 -2.95 -3.12 23.19
N THR A 31 -3.44 -3.00 24.42
CA THR A 31 -3.32 -4.04 25.44
C THR A 31 -4.70 -4.39 26.00
N THR A 32 -5.72 -4.48 25.13
CA THR A 32 -7.05 -4.94 25.54
C THR A 32 -7.00 -6.42 25.93
N PRO A 33 -8.00 -6.95 26.67
CA PRO A 33 -8.04 -8.38 27.01
C PRO A 33 -7.89 -9.30 25.79
N GLU A 34 -8.47 -8.90 24.65
CA GLU A 34 -8.41 -9.59 23.38
C GLU A 34 -7.02 -9.48 22.74
N ASP A 35 -6.32 -8.36 22.88
CA ASP A 35 -4.95 -8.23 22.36
C ASP A 35 -3.95 -9.07 23.17
N ILE A 36 -4.19 -9.22 24.48
CA ILE A 36 -3.38 -10.09 25.36
C ILE A 36 -3.75 -11.57 25.15
N ALA A 37 -5.01 -11.86 24.80
CA ALA A 37 -5.51 -13.17 24.38
C ALA A 37 -5.33 -14.33 25.40
N LEU A 38 -5.40 -14.05 26.72
CA LEU A 38 -5.20 -15.08 27.76
C LEU A 38 -6.19 -16.25 27.67
N ASP A 39 -7.43 -16.00 27.27
CA ASP A 39 -8.44 -17.05 27.15
C ASP A 39 -8.18 -17.96 25.95
N ALA A 40 -7.66 -17.41 24.84
CA ALA A 40 -7.21 -18.20 23.70
C ALA A 40 -6.03 -19.11 24.08
N VAL A 41 -5.07 -18.59 24.87
CA VAL A 41 -3.93 -19.38 25.38
C VAL A 41 -4.41 -20.55 26.24
N LYS A 42 -5.35 -20.31 27.17
CA LYS A 42 -5.94 -21.36 28.01
C LYS A 42 -6.71 -22.41 27.18
N GLN A 43 -7.47 -21.96 26.18
CA GLN A 43 -8.27 -22.82 25.31
C GLN A 43 -7.38 -23.74 24.46
N VAL A 44 -6.32 -23.21 23.86
CA VAL A 44 -5.42 -23.98 22.99
C VAL A 44 -4.55 -24.95 23.80
N GLY A 45 -4.08 -24.52 24.97
CA GLY A 45 -3.27 -25.35 25.86
C GLY A 45 -1.89 -25.73 25.29
N ALA A 46 -1.18 -26.59 26.02
CA ALA A 46 0.17 -27.00 25.64
C ALA A 46 0.16 -27.93 24.42
N GLY A 47 1.01 -27.65 23.44
CA GLY A 47 1.14 -28.47 22.21
C GLY A 47 0.04 -28.27 21.18
N GLY A 48 -0.91 -27.35 21.42
CA GLY A 48 -1.95 -26.97 20.45
C GLY A 48 -1.47 -25.97 19.39
N HIS A 49 -2.38 -25.59 18.48
CA HIS A 49 -2.15 -24.55 17.48
C HIS A 49 -3.30 -23.53 17.46
N TYR A 50 -3.00 -22.30 17.04
CA TYR A 50 -3.98 -21.19 17.07
C TYR A 50 -4.78 -21.03 15.77
N PHE A 51 -4.36 -21.66 14.66
CA PHE A 51 -5.02 -21.45 13.35
C PHE A 51 -6.53 -21.67 13.33
N GLY A 52 -7.04 -22.62 14.12
CA GLY A 52 -8.45 -22.98 14.16
C GLY A 52 -9.22 -22.40 15.35
N CYS A 53 -8.58 -21.65 16.25
CA CYS A 53 -9.29 -21.14 17.42
C CYS A 53 -10.17 -19.95 17.05
N GLU A 54 -11.27 -19.78 17.79
CA GLU A 54 -12.25 -18.72 17.57
C GLU A 54 -11.60 -17.33 17.56
N HIS A 55 -10.64 -17.11 18.46
CA HIS A 55 -9.91 -15.85 18.55
C HIS A 55 -9.17 -15.49 17.25
N THR A 56 -8.50 -16.46 16.62
CA THR A 56 -7.83 -16.24 15.33
C THR A 56 -8.83 -16.09 14.20
N GLN A 57 -9.88 -16.93 14.13
CA GLN A 57 -10.88 -16.85 13.06
C GLN A 57 -11.62 -15.50 13.05
N ALA A 58 -11.96 -14.96 14.22
CA ALA A 58 -12.67 -13.69 14.34
C ALA A 58 -11.83 -12.48 13.90
N ARG A 59 -10.49 -12.60 13.88
CA ARG A 59 -9.55 -11.49 13.67
C ARG A 59 -8.66 -11.63 12.44
N TYR A 60 -8.56 -12.82 11.85
CA TYR A 60 -7.58 -13.14 10.81
C TYR A 60 -7.58 -12.15 9.65
N THR A 61 -8.75 -11.69 9.21
CA THR A 61 -8.89 -10.78 8.06
C THR A 61 -8.49 -9.34 8.35
N THR A 62 -8.32 -8.95 9.62
CA THR A 62 -8.03 -7.56 10.04
C THR A 62 -6.77 -7.43 10.88
N ALA A 63 -6.33 -8.51 11.53
CA ALA A 63 -5.19 -8.49 12.45
C ALA A 63 -3.83 -8.36 11.77
N PHE A 64 -3.72 -8.70 10.48
CA PHE A 64 -2.45 -8.70 9.75
C PHE A 64 -2.43 -7.66 8.63
N TYR A 65 -1.24 -7.16 8.33
CA TYR A 65 -0.99 -6.33 7.16
C TYR A 65 -1.07 -7.18 5.88
N ASN A 66 -1.76 -6.69 4.86
CA ASN A 66 -1.78 -7.31 3.55
C ASN A 66 -0.82 -6.55 2.61
N PRO A 67 0.27 -7.18 2.15
CA PRO A 67 1.26 -6.50 1.32
C PRO A 67 0.72 -6.14 -0.06
N ILE A 68 1.31 -5.10 -0.64
CA ILE A 68 1.05 -4.65 -2.02
C ILE A 68 2.02 -5.36 -2.98
N VAL A 69 3.31 -5.39 -2.61
CA VAL A 69 4.43 -5.85 -3.44
C VAL A 69 5.15 -7.04 -2.80
N SER A 70 5.25 -7.10 -1.47
CA SER A 70 6.02 -8.15 -0.80
C SER A 70 5.43 -9.55 -1.02
N ASP A 71 6.30 -10.52 -1.35
CA ASP A 71 5.94 -11.93 -1.50
C ASP A 71 6.51 -12.72 -0.31
N TRP A 72 5.64 -13.30 0.50
CA TRP A 72 6.01 -14.07 1.71
C TRP A 72 5.78 -15.58 1.54
N ARG A 73 5.57 -16.04 0.30
CA ARG A 73 5.53 -17.46 0.01
C ARG A 73 6.90 -18.09 0.30
N ASN A 74 6.88 -19.40 0.57
CA ASN A 74 8.14 -20.14 0.69
C ASN A 74 8.94 -20.08 -0.62
N PHE A 75 10.23 -20.37 -0.52
CA PHE A 75 11.16 -20.30 -1.63
C PHE A 75 10.71 -21.18 -2.81
N GLU A 76 10.25 -22.40 -2.54
CA GLU A 76 9.87 -23.37 -3.56
C GLU A 76 8.70 -22.85 -4.40
N ALA A 77 7.69 -22.26 -3.76
CA ALA A 77 6.53 -21.67 -4.43
C ALA A 77 6.92 -20.41 -5.22
N TRP A 78 7.74 -19.52 -4.66
CA TRP A 78 8.25 -18.35 -5.36
C TRP A 78 9.09 -18.73 -6.58
N ALA A 79 9.98 -19.72 -6.44
CA ALA A 79 10.84 -20.20 -7.52
C ALA A 79 10.03 -20.89 -8.64
N ALA A 80 9.04 -21.72 -8.27
CA ALA A 80 8.15 -22.36 -9.24
C ALA A 80 7.29 -21.35 -10.02
N ASP A 81 6.99 -20.20 -9.42
CA ASP A 81 6.22 -19.10 -10.01
C ASP A 81 7.13 -18.06 -10.72
N GLY A 82 8.31 -18.48 -11.15
CA GLY A 82 9.21 -17.67 -11.99
C GLY A 82 10.16 -16.76 -11.23
N ALA A 83 10.28 -16.90 -9.91
CA ALA A 83 11.26 -16.18 -9.09
C ALA A 83 11.19 -14.64 -9.26
N VAL A 84 9.99 -14.11 -9.47
CA VAL A 84 9.80 -12.69 -9.81
C VAL A 84 10.25 -11.80 -8.66
N GLU A 85 11.06 -10.79 -8.95
CA GLU A 85 11.61 -9.88 -7.95
C GLU A 85 10.66 -8.72 -7.62
N SER A 86 10.89 -8.06 -6.47
CA SER A 86 10.02 -6.96 -6.01
C SER A 86 9.87 -5.81 -7.02
N PRO A 87 10.94 -5.33 -7.70
CA PRO A 87 10.79 -4.28 -8.71
C PRO A 87 9.91 -4.71 -9.89
N GLU A 88 9.99 -5.98 -10.30
CA GLU A 88 9.18 -6.52 -11.40
C GLU A 88 7.70 -6.67 -11.00
N ARG A 89 7.43 -7.07 -9.75
CA ARG A 89 6.05 -7.05 -9.20
C ARG A 89 5.52 -5.61 -9.12
N ALA A 90 6.32 -4.68 -8.61
CA ALA A 90 5.97 -3.26 -8.57
C ALA A 90 5.74 -2.67 -9.98
N HIS A 91 6.48 -3.16 -10.98
CA HIS A 91 6.29 -2.77 -12.39
C HIS A 91 4.89 -3.11 -12.88
N ARG A 92 4.46 -4.36 -12.65
CA ARG A 92 3.11 -4.81 -13.02
C ARG A 92 2.02 -3.99 -12.32
N ILE A 93 2.21 -3.74 -11.03
CA ILE A 93 1.24 -2.97 -10.22
C ILE A 93 1.10 -1.52 -10.73
N TYR A 94 2.20 -0.82 -11.01
CA TYR A 94 2.06 0.56 -11.50
C TYR A 94 1.43 0.60 -12.90
N ARG A 95 1.73 -0.38 -13.76
CA ARG A 95 1.11 -0.49 -15.10
C ARG A 95 -0.40 -0.64 -14.97
N ASP A 96 -0.85 -1.57 -14.14
CA ASP A 96 -2.27 -1.76 -13.86
C ASP A 96 -2.92 -0.48 -13.31
N ILE A 97 -2.30 0.20 -12.34
CA ILE A 97 -2.81 1.47 -11.80
C ILE A 97 -3.01 2.51 -12.90
N VAL A 98 -2.03 2.65 -13.81
CA VAL A 98 -2.12 3.62 -14.93
C VAL A 98 -3.19 3.20 -15.93
N ASP A 99 -3.24 1.92 -16.28
CA ASP A 99 -4.11 1.39 -17.32
C ASP A 99 -5.59 1.35 -16.86
N THR A 100 -5.86 1.30 -15.55
CA THR A 100 -7.22 1.30 -14.98
C THR A 100 -7.61 2.59 -14.25
N PHE A 101 -6.80 3.65 -14.33
CA PHE A 101 -7.08 4.89 -13.62
C PHE A 101 -8.30 5.63 -14.20
N GLU A 102 -9.27 5.93 -13.35
CA GLU A 102 -10.38 6.84 -13.66
C GLU A 102 -10.18 8.15 -12.87
N ALA A 103 -10.09 9.27 -13.60
CA ALA A 103 -9.95 10.57 -12.97
C ALA A 103 -11.20 10.92 -12.15
N PRO A 104 -11.05 11.49 -10.93
CA PRO A 104 -12.20 11.95 -10.16
C PRO A 104 -12.95 13.04 -10.91
N ALA A 105 -14.29 13.05 -10.74
CA ALA A 105 -15.14 14.05 -11.37
C ALA A 105 -14.72 15.47 -10.94
N MET A 106 -14.73 16.39 -11.90
CA MET A 106 -14.43 17.80 -11.71
C MET A 106 -15.44 18.60 -12.51
N ASP A 107 -15.97 19.66 -11.91
CA ASP A 107 -16.90 20.59 -12.54
C ASP A 107 -16.29 21.18 -13.83
N ASP A 108 -17.06 21.15 -14.92
CA ASP A 108 -16.58 21.56 -16.24
C ASP A 108 -16.25 23.06 -16.29
N ALA A 109 -17.00 23.92 -15.59
CA ALA A 109 -16.71 25.35 -15.54
C ALA A 109 -15.38 25.62 -14.81
N VAL A 110 -15.11 24.88 -13.73
CA VAL A 110 -13.82 24.94 -13.02
C VAL A 110 -12.68 24.44 -13.91
N ARG A 111 -12.88 23.34 -14.64
CA ARG A 111 -11.89 22.80 -15.57
C ARG A 111 -11.56 23.81 -16.67
N GLU A 112 -12.57 24.45 -17.24
CA GLU A 112 -12.41 25.48 -18.26
C GLU A 112 -11.69 26.71 -17.73
N GLU A 113 -12.04 27.18 -16.53
CA GLU A 113 -11.38 28.32 -15.89
C GLU A 113 -9.89 28.03 -15.64
N LEU A 114 -9.55 26.84 -15.13
CA LEU A 114 -8.16 26.41 -14.93
C LEU A 114 -7.39 26.35 -16.26
N ALA A 115 -8.00 25.81 -17.32
CA ALA A 115 -7.39 25.76 -18.64
C ALA A 115 -7.13 27.17 -19.22
N ALA A 116 -8.10 28.08 -19.08
CA ALA A 116 -7.98 29.47 -19.52
C ALA A 116 -6.88 30.22 -18.75
N PHE A 117 -6.81 30.02 -17.43
CA PHE A 117 -5.74 30.58 -16.59
C PHE A 117 -4.36 30.12 -17.06
N VAL A 118 -4.18 28.81 -17.27
CA VAL A 118 -2.90 28.24 -17.74
C VAL A 118 -2.53 28.79 -19.12
N ALA A 119 -3.48 28.88 -20.04
CA ALA A 119 -3.25 29.44 -21.37
C ALA A 119 -2.81 30.91 -21.32
N ARG A 120 -3.51 31.74 -20.53
CA ARG A 120 -3.14 33.15 -20.33
C ARG A 120 -1.73 33.29 -19.76
N ARG A 121 -1.40 32.54 -18.69
CA ARG A 121 -0.06 32.61 -18.07
C ARG A 121 1.06 32.15 -19.01
N LYS A 122 0.81 31.18 -19.88
CA LYS A 122 1.75 30.79 -20.94
C LYS A 122 1.96 31.91 -21.95
N SER A 123 0.89 32.59 -22.38
CA SER A 123 0.97 33.71 -23.33
C SER A 123 1.69 34.94 -22.76
N GLU A 124 1.58 35.19 -21.45
CA GLU A 124 2.25 36.27 -20.74
C GLU A 124 3.75 36.01 -20.49
N GLY A 125 4.33 34.92 -21.03
CA GLY A 125 5.75 34.59 -20.89
C GLY A 125 6.09 33.69 -19.71
N GLY A 126 5.10 33.12 -19.02
CA GLY A 126 5.31 32.20 -17.92
C GLY A 126 5.82 32.88 -16.64
N ALA A 127 6.52 32.12 -15.80
CA ALA A 127 7.24 32.67 -14.66
C ALA A 127 8.59 33.22 -15.15
N PRO A 128 9.05 34.39 -14.64
CA PRO A 128 10.40 34.87 -14.93
C PRO A 128 11.40 33.78 -14.52
N THR A 129 12.28 33.42 -15.45
CA THR A 129 13.37 32.49 -15.17
C THR A 129 14.55 33.29 -14.62
N ASP A 130 15.13 32.86 -13.50
CA ASP A 130 16.32 33.47 -12.90
C ASP A 130 17.63 33.13 -13.68
N PHE A 131 17.54 32.99 -15.00
CA PHE A 131 18.67 32.75 -15.91
C PHE A 131 18.75 33.85 -16.97
#